data_AF-A0A9P6S3U1-F1
#
_entry.id   AF-A0A9P6S3U1-F1
#
_cell.length_a   1.000
_cell.length_b   1.000
_cell.length_c   1.000
_cell.angle_alpha   90.00
_cell.angle_beta   90.00
_cell.angle_gamma   90.00
#
_symmetry.space_group_name_H-M   'P 1'
#
loop_
_entity.id
_entity.type
_entity.pdbx_description
1 polymer ?
#
loop_
_entity_poly.entity_id
_entity_poly.type
_entity_poly.pdbx_seq_one_letter_code
_entity_poly.pdbx_strand_id
1 'polypeptide(L)'
;MSSQPSEYTQASQEPEQPETNIGIVPASSPPTPTDMVHIDCHLDPDTQKEFVLWDDILQVFDDALHIRDKTRALEPRRIAAVPNAVLDIVVPEPPTSRDASSIQATPSVTPRKT
;
A
#
# COMPACT_ATOMS: atom_id res chain seq x y z
N MET A 1 -44.49 -42.94 29.16
CA MET A 1 -43.01 -42.84 29.12
C MET A 1 -42.57 -43.04 27.67
N SER A 2 -41.51 -42.33 27.27
CA SER A 2 -40.93 -42.23 25.91
C SER A 2 -41.65 -41.21 24.99
N SER A 3 -41.25 -39.94 24.99
CA SER A 3 -40.03 -39.32 24.40
C SER A 3 -40.23 -38.96 22.93
N GLN A 4 -40.40 -37.66 22.68
CA GLN A 4 -40.36 -37.06 21.35
C GLN A 4 -38.93 -37.04 20.78
N PRO A 5 -38.74 -37.14 19.46
CA PRO A 5 -37.56 -36.57 18.80
C PRO A 5 -37.86 -35.13 18.37
N SER A 6 -37.06 -34.19 18.90
CA SER A 6 -36.98 -32.82 18.41
C SER A 6 -36.04 -32.79 17.20
N GLU A 7 -36.60 -32.70 15.99
CA GLU A 7 -35.83 -32.30 14.81
C GLU A 7 -35.75 -30.77 14.78
N TYR A 8 -34.66 -30.22 15.33
CA TYR A 8 -34.26 -28.85 15.06
C TYR A 8 -33.47 -28.82 13.76
N THR A 9 -34.17 -28.62 12.64
CA THR A 9 -33.54 -28.09 11.42
C THR A 9 -33.51 -26.57 11.56
N GLN A 10 -32.41 -26.04 12.09
CA GLN A 10 -32.15 -24.61 12.10
C GLN A 10 -31.45 -24.26 10.77
N ALA A 11 -32.27 -23.98 9.75
CA ALA A 11 -31.77 -23.29 8.56
C ALA A 11 -31.20 -21.95 9.01
N SER A 12 -29.91 -21.74 8.73
CA SER A 12 -29.22 -20.48 8.94
C SER A 12 -30.03 -19.37 8.29
N GLN A 13 -30.53 -18.46 9.12
CA GLN A 13 -30.95 -17.14 8.70
C GLN A 13 -29.71 -16.45 8.12
N GLU A 14 -29.69 -16.35 6.79
CA GLU A 14 -28.94 -15.32 6.10
C GLU A 14 -29.51 -13.97 6.57
N PRO A 15 -28.71 -13.07 7.16
CA PRO A 15 -29.22 -11.75 7.51
C PRO A 15 -29.50 -11.00 6.21
N GLU A 16 -30.79 -10.87 5.88
CA GLU A 16 -31.30 -9.88 4.94
C GLU A 16 -30.78 -8.50 5.37
N GLN A 17 -29.82 -7.97 4.61
CA GLN A 17 -29.34 -6.61 4.80
C GLN A 17 -30.47 -5.67 4.35
N PRO A 18 -30.95 -4.75 5.21
CA PRO A 18 -31.99 -3.82 4.83
C PRO A 18 -31.48 -2.84 3.77
N GLU A 19 -32.14 -2.82 2.62
CA GLU A 19 -32.02 -1.77 1.62
C GLU A 19 -32.36 -0.41 2.26
N THR A 20 -31.33 0.41 2.47
CA THR A 20 -31.49 1.83 2.77
C THR A 20 -30.80 2.65 1.69
N ASN A 21 -31.63 3.08 0.74
CA ASN A 21 -31.37 4.19 -0.16
C ASN A 21 -31.10 5.46 0.68
N ILE A 22 -29.93 6.08 0.52
CA ILE A 22 -29.71 7.51 0.18
C ILE A 22 -28.21 7.80 0.33
N GLY A 23 -27.59 8.26 -0.77
CA GLY A 23 -26.27 8.89 -0.76
C GLY A 23 -25.33 8.28 -1.78
N ILE A 24 -25.13 8.97 -2.91
CA ILE A 24 -24.09 8.68 -3.90
C ILE A 24 -22.74 8.79 -3.19
N VAL A 25 -22.21 7.68 -2.68
CA VAL A 25 -20.78 7.52 -2.54
C VAL A 25 -20.28 7.12 -3.93
N PRO A 26 -19.23 7.76 -4.48
CA PRO A 26 -18.63 7.24 -5.70
C PRO A 26 -18.23 5.80 -5.36
N ALA A 27 -18.85 4.83 -6.03
CA ALA A 27 -18.43 3.46 -5.97
C ALA A 27 -16.96 3.45 -6.38
N SER A 28 -16.07 3.35 -5.41
CA SER A 28 -14.66 3.10 -5.66
C SER A 28 -14.66 1.80 -6.45
N SER A 29 -14.37 1.90 -7.73
CA SER A 29 -14.22 0.74 -8.59
C SER A 29 -13.27 -0.22 -7.88
N PRO A 30 -13.52 -1.55 -7.90
CA PRO A 30 -12.54 -2.49 -7.39
C PRO A 30 -11.22 -2.16 -8.07
N PRO A 31 -10.08 -2.10 -7.33
CA PRO A 31 -8.80 -1.82 -7.95
C PRO A 31 -8.63 -2.85 -9.08
N THR A 32 -8.51 -2.37 -10.31
CA THR A 32 -8.18 -3.21 -11.45
C THR A 32 -6.92 -4.00 -11.08
N PRO A 33 -6.95 -5.35 -11.06
CA PRO A 33 -5.94 -6.20 -10.42
C PRO A 33 -4.57 -6.22 -11.13
N THR A 34 -4.28 -5.26 -12.00
CA THR A 34 -3.06 -5.23 -12.81
C THR A 34 -1.84 -4.77 -12.02
N ASP A 35 -2.01 -3.97 -10.95
CA ASP A 35 -0.90 -3.39 -10.17
C ASP A 35 -0.76 -4.02 -8.77
N MET A 36 -1.30 -5.23 -8.56
CA MET A 36 -1.10 -5.95 -7.31
C MET A 36 0.08 -6.91 -7.45
N VAL A 37 1.11 -6.71 -6.63
CA VAL A 37 2.27 -7.60 -6.58
C VAL A 37 2.19 -8.47 -5.34
N HIS A 38 2.31 -9.79 -5.54
CA HIS A 38 2.34 -10.75 -4.45
C HIS A 38 3.78 -10.94 -3.97
N ILE A 39 3.97 -10.76 -2.66
CA ILE A 39 5.23 -10.98 -1.97
C ILE A 39 5.00 -12.10 -0.97
N ASP A 40 5.84 -13.13 -1.02
CA ASP A 40 5.71 -14.29 -0.13
C ASP A 40 6.16 -13.94 1.30
N CYS A 41 5.47 -14.54 2.27
CA CYS A 41 5.85 -14.45 3.68
C CYS A 41 6.65 -15.70 4.07
N HIS A 42 7.75 -15.49 4.79
CA HIS A 42 8.65 -16.53 5.26
C HIS A 42 8.46 -16.74 6.77
N LEU A 43 8.59 -17.97 7.25
CA LEU A 43 8.53 -18.27 8.68
C LEU A 43 9.93 -18.30 9.29
N ASP A 44 10.15 -17.54 10.35
CA ASP A 44 11.38 -17.60 11.14
C ASP A 44 11.50 -18.96 11.85
N PRO A 45 12.56 -19.75 11.62
CA PRO A 45 12.71 -21.04 12.28
C PRO A 45 12.87 -20.91 13.81
N ASP A 46 13.51 -19.86 14.29
CA ASP A 46 13.77 -19.61 15.72
C ASP A 46 12.58 -18.98 16.42
N THR A 47 11.93 -18.00 15.79
CA THR A 47 10.84 -17.23 16.44
C THR A 47 9.44 -17.66 16.05
N GLN A 48 9.30 -18.50 15.01
CA GLN A 48 8.02 -18.93 14.43
C GLN A 48 7.12 -17.75 14.03
N LYS A 49 7.74 -16.62 13.65
CA LYS A 49 7.05 -15.42 13.18
C LYS A 49 7.20 -15.27 11.69
N GLU A 50 6.12 -14.83 11.05
CA GLU A 50 6.13 -14.51 9.63
C GLU A 50 6.89 -13.20 9.39
N PHE A 51 7.72 -13.18 8.36
CA PHE A 51 8.47 -12.02 7.93
C PHE A 51 8.60 -11.99 6.41
N VAL A 52 8.72 -10.79 5.88
CA VAL A 52 9.02 -10.52 4.48
C VAL A 52 10.49 -10.15 4.37
N LEU A 53 11.15 -10.69 3.36
CA LEU A 53 12.53 -10.32 3.02
C LEU A 53 12.52 -9.00 2.27
N TRP A 54 13.47 -8.14 2.61
CA TRP A 54 13.66 -6.89 1.88
C TRP A 54 14.07 -7.12 0.43
N ASP A 55 14.84 -8.18 0.14
CA ASP A 55 15.21 -8.53 -1.23
C ASP A 55 13.97 -8.85 -2.09
N ASP A 56 12.95 -9.50 -1.52
CA ASP A 56 11.69 -9.76 -2.23
C ASP A 56 10.93 -8.44 -2.51
N ILE A 57 11.08 -7.44 -1.65
CA ILE A 57 10.50 -6.10 -1.85
C ILE A 57 11.29 -5.32 -2.90
N LEU A 58 12.62 -5.40 -2.89
CA LEU A 58 13.47 -4.78 -3.90
C LEU A 58 13.24 -5.37 -5.29
N GLN A 59 12.86 -6.64 -5.40
CA GLN A 59 12.50 -7.25 -6.69
C GLN A 59 11.27 -6.58 -7.33
N VAL A 60 10.41 -5.99 -6.50
CA VAL A 60 9.19 -5.29 -6.94
C VAL A 60 9.44 -3.78 -7.08
N PHE A 61 10.27 -3.23 -6.19
CA PHE A 61 10.59 -1.82 -6.11
C PHE A 61 12.12 -1.65 -6.10
N ASP A 62 12.73 -1.69 -7.28
CA ASP A 62 14.19 -1.69 -7.46
C ASP A 62 14.90 -0.54 -6.74
N ASP A 63 14.23 0.61 -6.66
CA ASP A 63 14.75 1.84 -6.05
C ASP A 63 14.20 2.08 -4.63
N ALA A 64 13.58 1.10 -3.96
CA ALA A 64 13.04 1.32 -2.62
C ALA A 64 14.14 1.72 -1.62
N LEU A 65 13.92 2.83 -0.90
CA LEU A 65 14.88 3.37 0.08
C LEU A 65 14.70 2.73 1.45
N HIS A 66 13.45 2.65 1.91
CA HIS A 66 13.09 2.06 3.19
C HIS A 66 11.59 1.77 3.28
N ILE A 67 11.21 0.99 4.28
CA ILE A 67 9.80 0.74 4.63
C ILE A 67 9.45 1.49 5.90
N ARG A 68 8.24 2.04 5.96
CA ARG A 68 7.71 2.72 7.14
C ARG A 68 6.38 2.11 7.56
N ASP A 69 6.24 1.88 8.86
CA ASP A 69 4.93 1.63 9.50
C ASP A 69 4.51 2.92 10.20
N LYS A 70 3.48 3.59 9.66
CA LYS A 70 2.95 4.89 10.13
C LYS A 70 4.03 5.99 10.19
N THR A 71 4.80 6.00 11.27
CA THR A 71 5.83 7.01 11.56
C THR A 71 7.22 6.42 11.77
N ARG A 72 7.36 5.10 11.81
CA ARG A 72 8.63 4.43 12.17
C ARG A 72 9.23 3.69 11.00
N ALA A 73 10.47 4.05 10.65
CA ALA A 73 11.26 3.31 9.67
C ALA A 73 11.58 1.91 10.23
N LEU A 74 11.39 0.89 9.40
CA LEU A 74 11.67 -0.50 9.74
C LEU A 74 13.09 -0.89 9.30
N GLU A 75 13.70 -1.77 10.08
CA GLU A 75 15.02 -2.32 9.75
C GLU A 75 14.93 -3.17 8.46
N PRO A 76 15.80 -2.91 7.47
CA PRO A 76 15.65 -3.41 6.11
C PRO A 76 16.05 -4.87 5.93
N ARG A 77 16.26 -5.67 6.97
CA ARG A 77 16.64 -7.09 6.77
C ARG A 77 15.46 -8.03 6.86
N ARG A 78 14.56 -7.80 7.83
CA ARG A 78 13.46 -8.71 8.15
C ARG A 78 12.27 -7.87 8.60
N ILE A 79 11.30 -7.70 7.71
CA ILE A 79 10.09 -6.93 8.01
C ILE A 79 9.06 -7.91 8.54
N ALA A 80 8.57 -7.70 9.76
CA ALA A 80 7.54 -8.57 10.31
C ALA A 80 6.27 -8.51 9.45
N ALA A 81 5.75 -9.67 9.05
CA ALA A 81 4.48 -9.75 8.33
C ALA A 81 3.36 -9.66 9.36
N VAL A 82 2.76 -8.47 9.48
CA VAL A 82 1.66 -8.23 10.42
C VAL A 82 0.34 -8.24 9.64
N PRO A 83 -0.58 -9.18 9.94
CA PRO A 83 -1.87 -9.22 9.28
C PRO A 83 -2.63 -7.90 9.46
N ASN A 84 -3.26 -7.42 8.39
CA ASN A 84 -4.02 -6.16 8.36
C ASN A 84 -3.18 -4.89 8.64
N ALA A 85 -1.85 -4.99 8.64
CA ALA A 85 -0.99 -3.82 8.62
C ALA A 85 -0.75 -3.36 7.18
N VAL A 86 -0.74 -2.05 6.97
CA VAL A 86 -0.33 -1.43 5.70
C VAL A 86 1.04 -0.82 5.91
N LEU A 87 1.98 -1.15 5.03
CA LEU A 87 3.34 -0.65 5.06
C LEU A 87 3.56 0.29 3.88
N ASP A 88 4.18 1.44 4.15
CA ASP A 88 4.54 2.40 3.12
C ASP A 88 5.96 2.10 2.62
N ILE A 89 6.09 1.90 1.31
CA ILE A 89 7.39 1.76 0.64
C ILE A 89 7.78 3.12 0.09
N VAL A 90 8.91 3.66 0.55
CA VAL A 90 9.41 4.94 0.07
C VAL A 90 10.38 4.70 -1.08
N VAL A 91 10.04 5.25 -2.24
CA VAL A 91 10.83 5.21 -3.48
C VAL A 91 11.32 6.63 -3.76
N PRO A 92 12.56 6.84 -4.26
CA PRO A 92 13.04 8.16 -4.62
C PRO A 92 12.16 8.73 -5.72
N GLU A 93 11.91 10.03 -5.67
CA GLU A 93 11.30 10.70 -6.81
C GLU A 93 12.25 10.60 -8.00
N PRO A 94 11.76 10.24 -9.20
CA PRO A 94 12.59 10.29 -10.38
C PRO A 94 13.13 11.71 -10.52
N PRO A 95 14.39 11.90 -10.96
CA PRO A 95 14.94 13.22 -11.13
C PRO A 95 14.07 13.98 -12.13
N THR A 96 13.24 14.88 -11.62
CA THR A 96 12.47 15.78 -12.45
C THR A 96 13.50 16.62 -13.17
N SER A 97 13.72 16.37 -14.46
CA SER A 97 14.63 17.15 -15.30
C SER A 97 14.14 18.60 -15.32
N ARG A 98 14.55 19.37 -14.33
CA ARG A 98 14.25 20.80 -14.18
C ARG A 98 15.32 21.60 -14.91
N ASP A 99 15.56 21.24 -16.17
CA ASP A 99 16.43 21.96 -17.08
C ASP A 99 15.68 22.14 -18.40
N ALA A 100 14.93 23.24 -18.50
CA ALA A 100 14.70 24.02 -19.73
C ALA A 100 13.63 25.10 -19.49
N SER A 101 13.95 26.15 -18.73
CA SER A 101 13.43 27.53 -18.94
C SER A 101 13.91 28.45 -17.83
N SER A 102 15.21 28.76 -17.84
CA SER A 102 15.66 30.03 -17.29
C SER A 102 16.47 30.72 -18.38
N ILE A 103 15.77 31.25 -19.38
CA ILE A 103 16.35 32.20 -20.32
C ILE A 103 16.56 33.48 -19.50
N GLN A 104 17.71 33.56 -18.83
CA GLN A 104 18.12 34.78 -18.15
C GLN A 104 18.47 35.80 -19.23
N ALA A 105 17.54 36.71 -19.50
CA ALA A 105 17.76 37.87 -20.34
C ALA A 105 18.90 38.71 -19.75
N THR A 106 20.01 38.82 -20.48
CA THR A 106 21.13 39.70 -20.16
C THR A 106 20.73 41.16 -20.41
N PRO A 107 20.73 42.07 -19.42
CA PRO A 107 20.62 43.49 -19.72
C PRO A 107 21.94 43.99 -20.33
N SER A 108 21.88 44.41 -21.60
CA SER A 108 22.97 45.15 -22.25
C SER A 108 23.10 46.53 -21.58
N VAL A 109 24.16 46.71 -20.79
CA VAL A 109 24.53 48.03 -20.26
C VAL A 109 25.53 48.66 -21.24
N THR A 110 25.03 49.58 -22.07
CA THR A 110 25.87 50.44 -22.92
C THR A 110 26.45 51.58 -22.07
N PRO A 111 27.78 51.76 -22.00
CA PRO A 111 28.36 52.94 -21.36
C PRO A 111 28.28 54.14 -22.31
N ARG A 112 27.66 55.22 -21.81
CA ARG A 112 27.59 56.55 -22.44
C ARG A 112 28.97 57.21 -22.30
N LYS A 113 29.63 57.53 -23.43
CA LYS A 113 30.88 58.31 -23.44
C LYS A 113 30.55 59.78 -23.69
N THR A 114 31.12 60.63 -22.84
CA THR A 114 31.09 62.10 -22.81
C THR A 114 31.64 62.71 -24.09
#